data_AF-A0A954IVB5-F1
#
_entry.id   AF-A0A954IVB5-F1
#
_cell.length_a   1.000
_cell.length_b   1.000
_cell.length_c   1.000
_cell.angle_alpha   90.00
_cell.angle_beta   90.00
_cell.angle_gamma   90.00
#
_symmetry.space_group_name_H-M   'P 1'
#
loop_
_entity.id
_entity.type
_entity.pdbx_description
1 polymer ?
#
loop_
_entity_poly.entity_id
_entity_poly.type
_entity_poly.pdbx_seq_one_letter_code
_entity_poly.pdbx_strand_id
1 'polypeptide(L)'
;MKSLPRLCSHCDHVNPSTARFCESCGFGLDRDFSTSDDSRSDADGASAKPEDRAAKAHARREFARIKQVVFRLRSLYWVIAALDVVYLLLILTILKRTAELVGEEAVEGADFAWILIAILGGLAVIHAIGAIFVTRAPVVWAIVLASLQTLWLGILVVSGDGSIVEYFVQGLLTVILWAAVGQASRAQQLLEENPEFELQRQRMDRDRHVDGGVADNVRSRRKRGAERKRHSALLVGALSVAVLGIGVLGVWWATRPPSADTIVEAFTERWNDGKPVGELAAYFVRGPESGPGLGMTEAFTRRGWESSRPNVSEVDREESDHSVLVTYRLGDGGAADADAQRVRASFAALGDRWILTGVDLPELEVGPLDPAVRDFEAAWNGNGPDAIFAMMEAGFRDAKQETFRRVMQKREWFEKRPRIADATVSLQRNGRARAAWELEGDELSVKLEWWKSEWKVVGLRLPSR
;
A
#
# COMPACT_ATOMS: atom_id res chain seq x y z
N MET A 1 5.98 43.25 -53.44
CA MET A 1 5.27 44.45 -52.96
C MET A 1 5.19 44.37 -51.44
N LYS A 2 5.77 45.33 -50.70
CA LYS A 2 5.61 45.41 -49.23
C LYS A 2 4.24 46.02 -48.96
N SER A 3 3.34 45.26 -48.35
CA SER A 3 2.01 45.71 -47.98
C SER A 3 2.11 46.69 -46.79
N LEU A 4 1.52 47.87 -46.93
CA LEU A 4 1.57 48.92 -45.92
C LEU A 4 0.72 48.55 -44.69
N PRO A 5 1.14 48.91 -43.47
CA PRO A 5 0.37 48.65 -42.25
C PRO A 5 -0.96 49.43 -42.25
N ARG A 6 -2.01 48.84 -41.65
CA ARG A 6 -3.37 49.40 -41.61
C ARG A 6 -3.63 50.10 -40.28
N LEU A 7 -4.04 51.36 -40.32
CA LEU A 7 -4.44 52.11 -39.12
C LEU A 7 -5.89 51.77 -38.73
N CYS A 8 -6.15 51.53 -37.45
CA CYS A 8 -7.50 51.28 -36.97
C CYS A 8 -8.26 52.60 -36.80
N SER A 9 -9.36 52.81 -37.53
CA SER A 9 -10.20 54.01 -37.44
C SER A 9 -10.91 54.23 -36.10
N HIS A 10 -10.86 53.25 -35.19
CA HIS A 10 -11.52 53.33 -33.88
C HIS A 10 -10.55 53.68 -32.73
N CYS A 11 -9.26 53.37 -32.85
CA CYS A 11 -8.31 53.54 -31.75
C CYS A 11 -6.90 53.97 -32.21
N ASP A 12 -6.75 54.28 -33.49
CA ASP A 12 -5.50 54.70 -34.15
C ASP A 12 -4.33 53.71 -34.01
N HIS A 13 -4.59 52.49 -33.56
CA HIS A 13 -3.57 51.45 -33.46
C HIS A 13 -3.12 50.99 -34.86
N VAL A 14 -1.82 50.88 -35.07
CA VAL A 14 -1.20 50.41 -36.32
C VAL A 14 -1.18 48.88 -36.33
N ASN A 15 -1.83 48.26 -37.30
CA ASN A 15 -1.95 46.80 -37.41
C ASN A 15 -1.15 46.28 -38.62
N PRO A 16 -0.65 45.03 -38.57
CA PRO A 16 -0.03 44.41 -39.73
C PRO A 16 -1.02 44.33 -40.89
N SER A 17 -0.53 44.45 -42.11
CA SER A 17 -1.35 44.58 -43.32
C SER A 17 -2.27 43.38 -43.61
N THR A 18 -2.01 42.23 -43.00
CA THR A 18 -2.78 40.98 -43.13
C THR A 18 -3.88 40.86 -42.07
N ALA A 19 -3.94 41.76 -41.09
CA ALA A 19 -4.92 41.71 -40.01
C ALA A 19 -6.32 42.10 -40.52
N ARG A 20 -7.29 41.19 -40.34
CA ARG A 20 -8.73 41.47 -40.59
C ARG A 20 -9.41 42.21 -39.44
N PHE A 21 -8.80 42.20 -38.26
CA PHE A 21 -9.28 42.85 -37.04
C PHE A 21 -8.14 43.60 -36.36
N CYS A 22 -8.46 44.72 -35.70
CA CYS A 22 -7.48 45.46 -34.92
C CYS A 22 -7.03 44.64 -33.70
N GLU A 23 -5.72 44.48 -33.52
CA GLU A 23 -5.14 43.71 -32.42
C GLU A 23 -5.37 44.37 -31.06
N SER A 24 -5.54 45.69 -31.03
CA SER A 24 -5.80 46.43 -29.79
C SER A 24 -7.28 46.43 -29.38
N CYS A 25 -8.21 46.75 -30.29
CA CYS A 25 -9.62 46.94 -29.95
C CYS A 25 -10.59 45.89 -30.53
N GLY A 26 -10.14 45.09 -31.51
CA GLY A 26 -10.95 44.08 -32.19
C GLY A 26 -11.85 44.60 -33.32
N PHE A 27 -11.75 45.89 -33.70
CA PHE A 27 -12.53 46.48 -34.79
C PHE A 27 -12.17 45.86 -36.15
N GLY A 28 -13.16 45.55 -36.98
CA GLY A 28 -12.92 44.97 -38.32
C GLY A 28 -12.25 45.97 -39.26
N LEU A 29 -11.11 45.61 -39.85
CA LEU A 29 -10.30 46.46 -40.72
C LEU A 29 -10.66 46.31 -42.22
N ASP A 30 -11.59 45.42 -42.56
CA ASP A 30 -11.94 45.05 -43.96
C ASP A 30 -13.05 45.91 -44.59
N ARG A 31 -13.42 47.04 -43.99
CA ARG A 31 -14.37 47.99 -44.61
C ARG A 31 -13.62 49.13 -45.29
N ASP A 32 -13.06 48.84 -46.45
CA ASP A 32 -12.79 49.89 -47.44
C ASP A 32 -14.13 50.38 -47.99
N PHE A 33 -14.31 51.70 -47.95
CA PHE A 33 -15.45 52.43 -48.48
C PHE A 33 -15.56 52.19 -50.00
N SER A 34 -16.43 51.28 -50.41
CA SER A 34 -17.02 51.28 -51.75
C SER A 34 -18.38 51.96 -51.65
N THR A 35 -18.46 53.16 -52.21
CA THR A 35 -19.69 53.84 -52.58
C THR A 35 -20.60 52.90 -53.37
N SER A 36 -21.64 52.38 -52.73
CA SER A 36 -22.85 51.92 -53.41
C SER A 36 -24.03 52.60 -52.72
N ASP A 37 -24.49 53.64 -53.40
CA ASP A 37 -25.83 54.19 -53.34
C ASP A 37 -26.81 53.02 -53.48
N ASP A 38 -27.40 52.62 -52.36
CA ASP A 38 -28.59 51.78 -52.38
C ASP A 38 -29.43 52.19 -51.17
N SER A 39 -30.25 53.20 -51.43
CA SER A 39 -31.42 53.58 -50.67
C SER A 39 -32.34 52.38 -50.49
N ARG A 40 -32.05 51.55 -49.48
CA ARG A 40 -33.00 50.66 -48.85
C ARG A 40 -33.42 51.27 -47.52
N SER A 41 -34.64 51.77 -47.55
CA SER A 41 -35.47 52.09 -46.41
C SER A 41 -35.56 50.90 -45.44
N ASP A 42 -34.64 50.84 -44.48
CA ASP A 42 -34.85 50.18 -43.19
C ASP A 42 -34.82 51.26 -42.09
N ALA A 43 -35.77 52.18 -42.20
CA ALA A 43 -36.24 52.96 -41.08
C ALA A 43 -37.11 52.04 -40.21
N ASP A 44 -36.47 51.37 -39.25
CA ASP A 44 -37.03 50.96 -37.93
C ASP A 44 -36.06 50.00 -37.25
N GLY A 45 -34.91 50.55 -36.86
CA GLY A 45 -33.92 49.84 -36.06
C GLY A 45 -33.26 50.81 -35.12
N ALA A 46 -33.95 51.12 -34.02
CA ALA A 46 -33.52 51.98 -32.93
C ALA A 46 -31.99 52.02 -32.80
N SER A 47 -31.42 53.22 -32.91
CA SER A 47 -30.02 53.50 -32.65
C SER A 47 -29.70 53.10 -31.21
N ALA A 48 -29.34 51.83 -31.01
CA ALA A 48 -28.88 51.34 -29.71
C ALA A 48 -27.78 52.27 -29.23
N LYS A 49 -27.95 52.83 -28.03
CA LYS A 49 -27.06 53.86 -27.50
C LYS A 49 -25.62 53.33 -27.55
N PRO A 50 -24.60 54.18 -27.76
CA PRO A 50 -23.20 53.76 -27.73
C PRO A 50 -22.83 52.97 -26.46
N GLU A 51 -23.50 53.26 -25.33
CA GLU A 51 -23.41 52.50 -24.07
C GLU A 51 -23.88 51.04 -24.20
N ASP A 52 -24.98 50.78 -24.91
CA ASP A 52 -25.49 49.42 -25.16
C ASP A 52 -24.53 48.61 -26.04
N ARG A 53 -23.83 49.28 -26.98
CA ARG A 53 -22.83 48.64 -27.84
C ARG A 53 -21.58 48.26 -27.05
N ALA A 54 -21.12 49.13 -26.14
CA ALA A 54 -19.98 48.87 -25.26
C ALA A 54 -20.28 47.73 -24.28
N ALA A 55 -21.46 47.73 -23.64
CA ALA A 55 -21.91 46.66 -22.76
C ALA A 55 -21.99 45.31 -23.50
N LYS A 56 -22.54 45.30 -24.73
CA LYS A 56 -22.63 44.09 -25.56
C LYS A 56 -21.26 43.60 -26.04
N ALA A 57 -20.32 44.50 -26.31
CA ALA A 57 -18.94 44.14 -26.65
C ALA A 57 -18.20 43.53 -25.43
N HIS A 58 -18.39 44.10 -24.24
CA HIS A 58 -17.85 43.57 -22.99
C HIS A 58 -18.38 42.16 -22.71
N ALA A 59 -19.71 41.97 -22.77
CA ALA A 59 -20.35 40.68 -22.53
C ALA A 59 -19.91 39.61 -23.54
N ARG A 60 -19.66 39.96 -24.81
CA ARG A 60 -19.07 39.05 -25.80
C ARG A 60 -17.64 38.63 -25.47
N ARG A 61 -16.80 39.55 -24.98
CA ARG A 61 -15.42 39.26 -24.55
C ARG A 61 -15.42 38.33 -23.34
N GLU A 62 -16.29 38.59 -22.36
CA GLU A 62 -16.45 37.73 -21.19
C GLU A 62 -16.99 36.35 -21.59
N PHE A 63 -17.97 36.27 -22.49
CA PHE A 63 -18.46 35.00 -23.02
C PHE A 63 -17.37 34.20 -23.75
N ALA A 64 -16.53 34.86 -24.55
CA ALA A 64 -15.40 34.21 -25.22
C ALA A 64 -14.39 33.64 -24.20
N ARG A 65 -14.08 34.40 -23.14
CA ARG A 65 -13.21 33.96 -22.04
C ARG A 65 -13.81 32.76 -21.30
N ILE A 66 -15.12 32.80 -20.99
CA ILE A 66 -15.85 31.70 -20.35
C ILE A 66 -15.81 30.44 -21.23
N LYS A 67 -16.12 30.58 -22.51
CA LYS A 67 -16.10 29.49 -23.47
C LYS A 67 -14.71 28.83 -23.52
N GLN A 68 -13.65 29.63 -23.48
CA GLN A 68 -12.28 29.14 -23.41
C GLN A 68 -12.00 28.37 -22.10
N VAL A 69 -12.48 28.85 -20.94
CA VAL A 69 -12.34 28.14 -19.65
C VAL A 69 -13.05 26.79 -19.69
N VAL A 70 -14.30 26.75 -20.17
CA VAL A 70 -15.08 25.50 -20.27
C VAL A 70 -14.42 24.50 -21.22
N PHE A 71 -13.88 24.96 -22.35
CA PHE A 71 -13.14 24.07 -23.26
C PHE A 71 -11.82 23.59 -22.68
N ARG A 72 -11.08 24.43 -21.95
CA ARG A 72 -9.87 24.00 -21.24
C ARG A 72 -10.19 22.94 -20.20
N LEU A 73 -11.26 23.13 -19.43
CA LEU A 73 -11.71 22.14 -18.44
C LEU A 73 -12.11 20.82 -19.12
N ARG A 74 -12.82 20.89 -20.25
CA ARG A 74 -13.13 19.71 -21.08
C ARG A 74 -11.87 19.00 -21.58
N SER A 75 -10.90 19.74 -22.10
CA SER A 75 -9.63 19.17 -22.56
C SER A 75 -8.87 18.52 -21.40
N LEU A 76 -8.86 19.16 -20.23
CA LEU A 76 -8.24 18.61 -19.02
C LEU A 76 -8.87 17.28 -18.63
N TYR A 77 -10.21 17.17 -18.65
CA TYR A 77 -10.90 15.91 -18.41
C TYR A 77 -10.50 14.80 -19.38
N TRP A 78 -10.39 15.11 -20.68
CA TRP A 78 -9.93 14.13 -21.66
C TRP A 78 -8.49 13.69 -21.44
N VAL A 79 -7.61 14.62 -21.08
CA VAL A 79 -6.20 14.31 -20.78
C VAL A 79 -6.13 13.40 -19.55
N ILE A 80 -6.84 13.73 -18.47
CA ILE A 80 -6.84 12.92 -17.25
C ILE A 80 -7.45 11.53 -17.52
N ALA A 81 -8.59 11.45 -18.21
CA ALA A 81 -9.19 10.17 -18.58
C ALA A 81 -8.24 9.29 -19.41
N ALA A 82 -7.50 9.89 -20.35
CA ALA A 82 -6.51 9.17 -21.14
C ALA A 82 -5.33 8.69 -20.28
N LEU A 83 -4.86 9.51 -19.34
CA LEU A 83 -3.81 9.12 -18.39
C LEU A 83 -4.26 7.98 -17.49
N ASP A 84 -5.49 8.00 -16.97
CA ASP A 84 -6.05 6.92 -16.14
C ASP A 84 -6.10 5.61 -16.92
N VAL A 85 -6.51 5.65 -18.20
CA VAL A 85 -6.52 4.46 -19.07
C VAL A 85 -5.09 3.93 -19.28
N VAL A 86 -4.12 4.81 -19.55
CA VAL A 86 -2.71 4.39 -19.69
C VAL A 86 -2.19 3.76 -18.40
N TYR A 87 -2.50 4.36 -17.25
CA TYR A 87 -2.10 3.86 -15.94
C TYR A 87 -2.73 2.51 -15.60
N LEU A 88 -4.03 2.35 -15.92
CA LEU A 88 -4.74 1.09 -15.79
C LEU A 88 -4.09 -0.03 -16.63
N LEU A 89 -3.75 0.27 -17.89
CA LEU A 89 -3.06 -0.67 -18.78
C LEU A 89 -1.67 -1.03 -18.26
N LEU A 90 -0.94 -0.08 -17.67
CA LEU A 90 0.36 -0.34 -17.04
C LEU A 90 0.21 -1.32 -15.86
N ILE A 91 -0.75 -1.08 -14.97
CA ILE A 91 -1.02 -1.97 -13.81
C ILE A 91 -1.39 -3.37 -14.28
N LEU A 92 -2.29 -3.49 -15.26
CA LEU A 92 -2.66 -4.78 -15.85
C LEU A 92 -1.43 -5.51 -16.44
N THR A 93 -0.53 -4.77 -17.09
CA THR A 93 0.70 -5.33 -17.65
C THR A 93 1.66 -5.82 -16.57
N ILE A 94 1.80 -5.06 -15.48
CA ILE A 94 2.62 -5.44 -14.32
C ILE A 94 2.02 -6.69 -13.66
N LEU A 95 0.72 -6.70 -13.38
CA LEU A 95 0.03 -7.84 -12.76
C LEU A 95 0.17 -9.11 -13.59
N LYS A 96 -0.04 -9.01 -14.90
CA LYS A 96 0.17 -10.13 -15.82
C LYS A 96 1.60 -10.67 -15.74
N ARG A 97 2.60 -9.79 -15.75
CA ARG A 97 4.01 -10.17 -15.70
C ARG A 97 4.39 -10.79 -14.35
N THR A 98 3.84 -10.28 -13.24
CA THR A 98 4.05 -10.84 -11.91
C THR A 98 3.43 -12.23 -11.79
N ALA A 99 2.22 -12.42 -12.32
CA ALA A 99 1.57 -13.74 -12.35
C ALA A 99 2.38 -14.77 -13.16
N GLU A 100 2.97 -14.36 -14.30
CA GLU A 100 3.85 -15.21 -15.10
C GLU A 100 5.16 -15.60 -14.38
N LEU A 101 5.67 -14.75 -13.48
CA LEU A 101 6.96 -14.95 -12.80
C LEU A 101 6.88 -15.73 -11.49
N VAL A 102 5.80 -15.56 -10.72
CA VAL A 102 5.70 -16.09 -9.34
C VAL A 102 4.79 -17.33 -9.25
N GLY A 103 4.07 -17.67 -10.32
CA GLY A 103 3.11 -18.76 -10.34
C GLY A 103 1.75 -18.36 -9.75
N GLU A 104 0.70 -19.12 -10.07
CA GLU A 104 -0.70 -18.80 -9.71
C GLU A 104 -0.96 -18.74 -8.20
N GLU A 105 -0.08 -19.32 -7.37
CA GLU A 105 -0.26 -19.39 -5.91
C GLU A 105 0.15 -18.11 -5.17
N ALA A 106 0.98 -17.23 -5.77
CA ALA A 106 1.36 -15.95 -5.15
C ALA A 106 0.32 -14.83 -5.32
N VAL A 107 -0.89 -15.20 -5.72
CA VAL A 107 -1.97 -14.31 -6.11
C VAL A 107 -2.93 -14.04 -4.93
N GLU A 108 -2.53 -14.31 -3.70
CA GLU A 108 -3.25 -13.82 -2.49
C GLU A 108 -3.31 -12.28 -2.44
N GLY A 109 -2.42 -11.58 -3.17
CA GLY A 109 -2.52 -10.13 -3.40
C GLY A 109 -3.48 -9.70 -4.53
N ALA A 110 -4.18 -10.61 -5.21
CA ALA A 110 -5.05 -10.25 -6.34
C ALA A 110 -6.24 -9.40 -5.94
N ASP A 111 -6.80 -9.60 -4.74
CA ASP A 111 -7.99 -8.87 -4.32
C ASP A 111 -7.71 -7.36 -4.26
N PHE A 112 -6.55 -6.98 -3.73
CA PHE A 112 -6.09 -5.59 -3.75
C PHE A 112 -5.89 -5.06 -5.16
N ALA A 113 -5.30 -5.86 -6.04
CA ALA A 113 -5.08 -5.50 -7.44
C ALA A 113 -6.40 -5.26 -8.20
N TRP A 114 -7.41 -6.11 -7.99
CA TRP A 114 -8.74 -5.96 -8.59
C TRP A 114 -9.49 -4.75 -8.04
N ILE A 115 -9.38 -4.46 -6.74
CA ILE A 115 -9.91 -3.24 -6.14
C ILE A 115 -9.28 -2.00 -6.80
N LEU A 116 -7.96 -1.99 -6.96
CA LEU A 116 -7.25 -0.88 -7.60
C LEU A 116 -7.66 -0.69 -9.06
N ILE A 117 -7.79 -1.78 -9.82
CA ILE A 117 -8.31 -1.78 -11.20
C ILE A 117 -9.72 -1.19 -11.25
N ALA A 118 -10.61 -1.61 -10.34
CA ALA A 118 -11.98 -1.14 -10.28
C ALA A 118 -12.05 0.37 -9.96
N ILE A 119 -11.25 0.85 -9.01
CA ILE A 119 -11.16 2.27 -8.65
C ILE A 119 -10.66 3.10 -9.84
N LEU A 120 -9.54 2.71 -10.46
CA LEU A 120 -8.96 3.44 -11.59
C LEU A 120 -9.86 3.41 -12.82
N GLY A 121 -10.49 2.27 -13.12
CA GLY A 121 -11.49 2.16 -14.17
C GLY A 121 -12.70 3.06 -13.91
N GLY A 122 -13.18 3.11 -12.67
CA GLY A 122 -14.24 4.02 -12.24
C GLY A 122 -13.86 5.50 -12.42
N LEU A 123 -12.64 5.88 -12.04
CA LEU A 123 -12.13 7.25 -12.23
C LEU A 123 -12.03 7.63 -13.71
N ALA A 124 -11.49 6.75 -14.56
CA ALA A 124 -11.42 6.98 -16.00
C ALA A 124 -12.81 7.25 -16.60
N VAL A 125 -13.81 6.47 -16.19
CA VAL A 125 -15.21 6.64 -16.60
C VAL A 125 -15.77 7.98 -16.10
N ILE A 126 -15.56 8.34 -14.83
CA ILE A 126 -16.01 9.62 -14.28
C ILE A 126 -15.38 10.79 -15.05
N HIS A 127 -14.09 10.74 -15.36
CA HIS A 127 -13.41 11.77 -16.12
C HIS A 127 -13.92 11.86 -17.57
N ALA A 128 -14.20 10.73 -18.23
CA ALA A 128 -14.81 10.72 -19.55
C ALA A 128 -16.23 11.32 -19.55
N ILE A 129 -17.06 10.95 -18.56
CA ILE A 129 -18.39 11.55 -18.38
C ILE A 129 -18.25 13.06 -18.13
N GLY A 130 -17.28 13.47 -17.29
CA GLY A 130 -16.97 14.88 -17.06
C GLY A 130 -16.63 15.63 -18.34
N ALA A 131 -15.79 15.07 -19.20
CA ALA A 131 -15.43 15.65 -20.50
C ALA A 131 -16.65 15.88 -21.41
N ILE A 132 -17.64 14.97 -21.36
CA ILE A 132 -18.87 15.07 -22.14
C ILE A 132 -19.81 16.14 -21.56
N PHE A 133 -20.00 16.14 -20.23
CA PHE A 133 -21.05 16.92 -19.56
C PHE A 133 -20.60 18.27 -18.99
N VAL A 134 -19.30 18.56 -18.91
CA VAL A 134 -18.77 19.84 -18.40
C VAL A 134 -19.30 21.05 -19.17
N THR A 135 -19.63 20.89 -20.45
CA THR A 135 -20.21 21.99 -21.24
C THR A 135 -21.62 22.36 -20.80
N ARG A 136 -22.37 21.39 -20.23
CA ARG A 136 -23.75 21.56 -19.75
C ARG A 136 -23.80 22.02 -18.29
N ALA A 137 -22.87 21.57 -17.45
CA ALA A 137 -22.83 21.90 -16.03
C ALA A 137 -21.37 22.13 -15.56
N PRO A 138 -20.73 23.25 -15.99
CA PRO A 138 -19.30 23.46 -15.77
C PRO A 138 -18.92 23.56 -14.30
N VAL A 139 -19.77 24.15 -13.45
CA VAL A 139 -19.51 24.29 -12.01
C VAL A 139 -19.52 22.92 -11.33
N VAL A 140 -20.56 22.13 -11.58
CA VAL A 140 -20.71 20.81 -10.97
C VAL A 140 -19.50 19.94 -11.29
N TRP A 141 -19.09 19.90 -12.57
CA TRP A 141 -17.93 19.12 -12.97
C TRP A 141 -16.62 19.71 -12.44
N ALA A 142 -16.43 21.03 -12.43
CA ALA A 142 -15.26 21.63 -11.79
C ALA A 142 -15.14 21.22 -10.30
N ILE A 143 -16.25 21.19 -9.57
CA ILE A 143 -16.29 20.73 -8.16
C ILE A 143 -15.91 19.25 -8.07
N VAL A 144 -16.50 18.39 -8.91
CA VAL A 144 -16.16 16.95 -8.93
C VAL A 144 -14.67 16.75 -9.16
N LEU A 145 -14.06 17.45 -10.13
CA LEU A 145 -12.63 17.32 -10.41
C LEU A 145 -11.76 17.83 -9.25
N ALA A 146 -12.10 18.97 -8.67
CA ALA A 146 -11.38 19.52 -7.51
C ALA A 146 -11.47 18.60 -6.29
N SER A 147 -12.64 18.02 -6.03
CA SER A 147 -12.86 17.06 -4.94
C SER A 147 -12.07 15.77 -5.14
N LEU A 148 -12.07 15.19 -6.35
CA LEU A 148 -11.28 13.99 -6.67
C LEU A 148 -9.78 14.25 -6.47
N GLN A 149 -9.29 15.40 -6.95
CA GLN A 149 -7.89 15.78 -6.76
C GLN A 149 -7.54 15.99 -5.27
N THR A 150 -8.46 16.60 -4.51
CA THR A 150 -8.26 16.80 -3.06
C THR A 150 -8.21 15.46 -2.33
N LEU A 151 -9.07 14.52 -2.69
CA LEU A 151 -9.06 13.16 -2.16
C LEU A 151 -7.73 12.45 -2.48
N TRP A 152 -7.27 12.55 -3.72
CA TRP A 152 -5.99 11.98 -4.14
C TRP A 152 -4.80 12.51 -3.34
N LEU A 153 -4.74 13.84 -3.15
CA LEU A 153 -3.73 14.46 -2.29
C LEU A 153 -3.81 13.95 -0.84
N GLY A 154 -5.02 13.79 -0.30
CA GLY A 154 -5.23 13.25 1.05
C GLY A 154 -4.70 11.82 1.19
N ILE A 155 -4.96 10.95 0.20
CA ILE A 155 -4.44 9.58 0.16
C ILE A 155 -2.91 9.59 0.14
N LEU A 156 -2.30 10.41 -0.72
CA LEU A 156 -0.85 10.53 -0.82
C LEU A 156 -0.21 10.98 0.52
N VAL A 157 -0.87 11.89 1.25
CA VAL A 157 -0.37 12.39 2.54
C VAL A 157 -0.46 11.31 3.62
N VAL A 158 -1.55 10.53 3.64
CA VAL A 158 -1.76 9.46 4.62
C VAL A 158 -0.84 8.27 4.35
N SER A 159 -0.56 7.93 3.09
CA SER A 159 0.32 6.80 2.78
C SER A 159 1.79 7.07 3.12
N GLY A 160 2.21 8.33 3.16
CA GLY A 160 3.61 8.70 3.46
C GLY A 160 4.61 8.35 2.36
N ASP A 161 4.14 7.83 1.23
CA ASP A 161 4.98 7.33 0.13
C ASP A 161 5.42 8.42 -0.87
N GLY A 162 4.88 9.63 -0.73
CA GLY A 162 5.11 10.72 -1.68
C GLY A 162 6.46 11.42 -1.47
N SER A 163 7.08 11.85 -2.57
CA SER A 163 8.22 12.77 -2.47
C SER A 163 7.75 14.19 -2.11
N ILE A 164 8.60 15.02 -1.50
CA ILE A 164 8.28 16.44 -1.22
C ILE A 164 7.86 17.19 -2.49
N VAL A 165 8.52 16.88 -3.62
CA VAL A 165 8.20 17.48 -4.92
C VAL A 165 6.80 17.06 -5.37
N GLU A 166 6.44 15.79 -5.18
CA GLU A 166 5.12 15.27 -5.51
C GLU A 166 4.02 15.92 -4.66
N TYR A 167 4.21 16.02 -3.34
CA TYR A 167 3.30 16.74 -2.45
C TYR A 167 3.09 18.19 -2.90
N PHE A 168 4.17 18.87 -3.27
CA PHE A 168 4.10 20.24 -3.76
C PHE A 168 3.32 20.35 -5.08
N VAL A 169 3.60 19.48 -6.06
CA VAL A 169 2.91 19.47 -7.36
C VAL A 169 1.43 19.17 -7.20
N GLN A 170 1.09 18.14 -6.42
CA GLN A 170 -0.30 17.75 -6.17
C GLN A 170 -1.05 18.81 -5.37
N GLY A 171 -0.40 19.43 -4.39
CA GLY A 171 -0.92 20.58 -3.63
C GLY A 171 -1.22 21.78 -4.53
N LEU A 172 -0.28 22.15 -5.40
CA LEU A 172 -0.45 23.23 -6.36
C LEU A 172 -1.60 22.94 -7.34
N LEU A 173 -1.70 21.72 -7.85
CA LEU A 173 -2.78 21.30 -8.74
C LEU A 173 -4.15 21.40 -8.06
N THR A 174 -4.26 20.97 -6.79
CA THR A 174 -5.48 21.12 -5.98
C THR A 174 -5.91 22.57 -5.88
N VAL A 175 -4.98 23.48 -5.57
CA VAL A 175 -5.27 24.93 -5.47
C VAL A 175 -5.75 25.50 -6.82
N ILE A 176 -5.09 25.11 -7.93
CA ILE A 176 -5.47 25.56 -9.28
C ILE A 176 -6.88 25.09 -9.64
N LEU A 177 -7.25 23.84 -9.31
CA LEU A 177 -8.59 23.31 -9.60
C LEU A 177 -9.67 24.02 -8.79
N TRP A 178 -9.43 24.30 -7.50
CA TRP A 178 -10.36 25.10 -6.69
C TRP A 178 -10.50 26.53 -7.22
N ALA A 179 -9.42 27.15 -7.73
CA ALA A 179 -9.54 28.42 -8.45
C ALA A 179 -10.38 28.30 -9.73
N ALA A 180 -10.27 27.18 -10.45
CA ALA A 180 -11.09 26.89 -11.63
C ALA A 180 -12.58 26.72 -11.29
N VAL A 181 -12.93 26.19 -10.11
CA VAL A 181 -14.31 26.16 -9.59
C VAL A 181 -14.87 27.59 -9.48
N GLY A 182 -14.10 28.52 -8.93
CA GLY A 182 -14.49 29.94 -8.85
C GLY A 182 -14.76 30.56 -10.23
N GLN A 183 -13.89 30.27 -11.21
CA GLN A 183 -14.08 30.72 -12.59
C GLN A 183 -15.30 30.09 -13.27
N ALA A 184 -15.53 28.79 -13.04
CA ALA A 184 -16.72 28.10 -13.54
C ALA A 184 -18.01 28.65 -12.91
N SER A 185 -17.98 29.01 -11.62
CA SER A 185 -19.11 29.60 -10.90
C SER A 185 -19.49 30.95 -11.50
N ARG A 186 -18.50 31.83 -11.67
CA ARG A 186 -18.68 33.12 -12.34
C ARG A 186 -19.20 32.97 -13.77
N ALA A 187 -18.70 31.98 -14.50
CA ALA A 187 -19.17 31.66 -15.84
C ALA A 187 -20.65 31.24 -15.86
N GLN A 188 -21.08 30.43 -14.89
CA GLN A 188 -22.47 30.02 -14.77
C GLN A 188 -23.38 31.20 -14.40
N GLN A 189 -22.97 32.05 -13.46
CA GLN A 189 -23.71 33.28 -13.11
C GLN A 189 -23.91 34.18 -14.33
N LEU A 190 -22.86 34.43 -15.11
CA LEU A 190 -22.95 35.26 -16.33
C LEU A 190 -23.86 34.66 -17.40
N LEU A 191 -23.92 33.32 -17.51
CA LEU A 191 -24.86 32.62 -18.40
C LEU A 191 -26.32 32.72 -17.91
N GLU A 192 -26.53 32.72 -16.60
CA GLU A 192 -27.86 32.87 -15.99
C GLU A 192 -28.37 34.32 -16.09
N GLU A 193 -27.49 35.30 -15.94
CA GLU A 193 -27.80 36.74 -16.07
C GLU A 193 -28.09 37.15 -17.53
N ASN A 194 -27.49 36.47 -18.51
CA ASN A 194 -27.57 36.85 -19.93
C ASN A 194 -28.10 35.68 -20.80
N PRO A 195 -29.41 35.38 -20.74
CA PRO A 195 -30.00 34.22 -21.43
C PRO A 195 -29.92 34.29 -22.97
N GLU A 196 -29.68 35.47 -23.55
CA GLU A 196 -29.35 35.63 -24.98
C GLU A 196 -28.13 34.81 -25.43
N PHE A 197 -27.21 34.49 -24.51
CA PHE A 197 -26.07 33.62 -24.81
C PHE A 197 -26.45 32.13 -24.84
N GLU A 198 -27.52 31.70 -24.16
CA GLU A 198 -28.08 30.34 -24.28
C GLU A 198 -28.70 30.13 -25.67
N LEU A 199 -29.35 31.14 -26.25
CA LEU A 199 -29.97 31.09 -27.59
C LEU A 199 -28.94 30.96 -28.72
N GLN A 200 -27.75 31.55 -28.58
CA GLN A 200 -26.65 31.35 -29.53
C GLN A 200 -26.04 29.94 -29.47
N ARG A 201 -26.14 29.26 -28.32
CA ARG A 201 -25.72 27.86 -28.17
C ARG A 201 -26.59 26.90 -29.00
N GLN A 202 -27.90 27.18 -29.11
CA GLN A 202 -28.83 26.37 -29.92
C GLN A 202 -28.71 26.60 -31.43
N ARG A 203 -28.27 27.78 -31.89
CA ARG A 203 -28.06 28.03 -33.33
C ARG A 203 -26.92 27.22 -33.95
N MET A 204 -26.03 26.64 -33.15
CA MET A 204 -25.01 25.67 -33.61
C MET A 204 -25.51 24.23 -33.61
N ASP A 205 -26.68 23.94 -33.02
CA ASP A 205 -27.37 22.64 -33.10
C ASP A 205 -28.40 22.72 -34.23
N ARG A 206 -27.88 22.92 -35.45
CA ARG A 206 -28.65 23.20 -36.66
C ARG A 206 -29.19 21.88 -37.20
N ASP A 207 -30.34 21.45 -36.69
CA ASP A 207 -31.38 20.66 -37.39
C ASP A 207 -32.52 20.26 -36.44
N ARG A 208 -33.26 21.23 -35.89
CA ARG A 208 -34.56 20.93 -35.28
C ARG A 208 -35.63 21.91 -35.72
N HIS A 209 -36.45 21.43 -36.64
CA HIS A 209 -37.73 22.00 -37.06
C HIS A 209 -38.62 22.21 -35.83
N VAL A 210 -39.22 23.40 -35.71
CA VAL A 210 -40.18 23.71 -34.65
C VAL A 210 -41.48 24.15 -35.29
N ASP A 211 -42.44 23.23 -35.34
CA ASP A 211 -43.86 23.53 -35.45
C ASP A 211 -44.44 23.72 -34.04
N GLY A 212 -45.28 24.76 -33.88
CA GLY A 212 -46.22 24.90 -32.76
C GLY A 212 -45.85 25.92 -31.68
N GLY A 213 -46.60 27.03 -31.65
CA GLY A 213 -46.94 27.85 -30.48
C GLY A 213 -45.80 28.30 -29.56
N VAL A 214 -45.21 29.46 -29.87
CA VAL A 214 -44.00 30.01 -29.22
C VAL A 214 -44.16 30.33 -27.73
N ALA A 215 -45.36 30.66 -27.24
CA ALA A 215 -45.53 31.13 -25.85
C ALA A 215 -45.71 30.00 -24.81
N ASP A 216 -46.53 28.99 -25.12
CA ASP A 216 -46.88 27.93 -24.15
C ASP A 216 -45.84 26.81 -24.09
N ASN A 217 -45.13 26.57 -25.21
CA ASN A 217 -43.98 25.67 -25.22
C ASN A 217 -42.79 26.23 -24.40
N VAL A 218 -42.65 27.56 -24.28
CA VAL A 218 -41.55 28.17 -23.51
C VAL A 218 -41.79 28.06 -22.00
N ARG A 219 -43.03 28.23 -21.52
CA ARG A 219 -43.34 28.10 -20.08
C ARG A 219 -43.30 26.64 -19.60
N SER A 220 -43.86 25.71 -20.38
CA SER A 220 -43.81 24.27 -20.05
C SER A 220 -42.39 23.70 -20.15
N ARG A 221 -41.56 24.18 -21.08
CA ARG A 221 -40.13 23.81 -21.17
C ARG A 221 -39.29 24.41 -20.04
N ARG A 222 -39.57 25.62 -19.55
CA ARG A 222 -38.86 26.19 -18.39
C ARG A 222 -39.10 25.36 -17.11
N LYS A 223 -40.35 24.93 -16.85
CA LYS A 223 -40.65 24.06 -15.71
C LYS A 223 -39.96 22.70 -15.82
N ARG A 224 -40.09 22.01 -16.97
CA ARG A 224 -39.44 20.70 -17.19
C ARG A 224 -37.91 20.78 -17.21
N GLY A 225 -37.35 21.91 -17.67
CA GLY A 225 -35.91 22.17 -17.67
C GLY A 225 -35.36 22.40 -16.26
N ALA A 226 -36.08 23.13 -15.42
CA ALA A 226 -35.71 23.35 -14.02
C ALA A 226 -35.80 22.06 -13.19
N GLU A 227 -36.85 21.26 -13.40
CA GLU A 227 -37.01 19.94 -12.75
C GLU A 227 -35.92 18.95 -13.20
N ARG A 228 -35.62 18.87 -14.50
CA ARG A 228 -34.52 18.03 -14.99
C ARG A 228 -33.15 18.49 -14.47
N LYS A 229 -32.88 19.80 -14.40
CA LYS A 229 -31.64 20.35 -13.81
C LYS A 229 -31.52 19.99 -12.32
N ARG A 230 -32.60 20.09 -11.54
CA ARG A 230 -32.63 19.65 -10.13
C ARG A 230 -32.40 18.16 -9.98
N HIS A 231 -33.08 17.35 -10.79
CA HIS A 231 -32.93 15.88 -10.74
C HIS A 231 -31.54 15.43 -11.14
N SER A 232 -30.92 16.06 -12.16
CA SER A 232 -29.54 15.77 -12.55
C SER A 232 -28.53 16.23 -11.50
N ALA A 233 -28.75 17.38 -10.86
CA ALA A 233 -27.87 17.87 -9.80
C ALA A 233 -27.92 16.98 -8.56
N LEU A 234 -29.12 16.50 -8.18
CA LEU A 234 -29.31 15.54 -7.08
C LEU A 234 -28.68 14.18 -7.40
N LEU A 235 -28.86 13.65 -8.61
CA LEU A 235 -28.22 12.40 -9.04
C LEU A 235 -26.70 12.49 -9.03
N VAL A 236 -26.11 13.57 -9.53
CA VAL A 236 -24.65 13.76 -9.52
C VAL A 236 -24.13 13.98 -8.10
N GLY A 237 -24.85 14.72 -7.26
CA GLY A 237 -24.53 14.88 -5.84
C GLY A 237 -24.55 13.54 -5.09
N ALA A 238 -25.60 12.73 -5.28
CA ALA A 238 -25.72 11.41 -4.68
C ALA A 238 -24.63 10.45 -5.16
N LEU A 239 -24.30 10.45 -6.46
CA LEU A 239 -23.22 9.63 -7.02
C LEU A 239 -21.85 10.04 -6.45
N SER A 240 -21.60 11.34 -6.31
CA SER A 240 -20.34 11.85 -5.75
C SER A 240 -20.17 11.47 -4.28
N VAL A 241 -21.25 11.54 -3.48
CA VAL A 241 -21.25 11.10 -2.08
C VAL A 241 -21.05 9.58 -1.98
N ALA A 242 -21.68 8.79 -2.87
CA ALA A 242 -21.49 7.35 -2.89
C ALA A 242 -20.04 6.97 -3.24
N VAL A 243 -19.44 7.61 -4.24
CA VAL A 243 -18.03 7.35 -4.64
C VAL A 243 -17.05 7.78 -3.55
N LEU A 244 -17.26 8.95 -2.92
CA LEU A 244 -16.45 9.38 -1.76
C LEU A 244 -16.64 8.45 -0.57
N GLY A 245 -17.87 8.00 -0.30
CA GLY A 245 -18.16 7.05 0.77
C GLY A 245 -17.47 5.70 0.56
N ILE A 246 -17.51 5.16 -0.66
CA ILE A 246 -16.82 3.92 -1.04
C ILE A 246 -15.29 4.10 -0.98
N GLY A 247 -14.76 5.24 -1.44
CA GLY A 247 -13.33 5.54 -1.37
C GLY A 247 -12.83 5.66 0.07
N VAL A 248 -13.54 6.37 0.94
CA VAL A 248 -13.20 6.50 2.36
C VAL A 248 -13.33 5.16 3.09
N LEU A 249 -14.39 4.37 2.82
CA LEU A 249 -14.50 3.02 3.38
C LEU A 249 -13.37 2.11 2.89
N GLY A 250 -13.01 2.19 1.60
CA GLY A 250 -11.94 1.39 1.01
C GLY A 250 -10.58 1.73 1.61
N VAL A 251 -10.27 3.03 1.78
CA VAL A 251 -9.04 3.48 2.46
C VAL A 251 -9.07 3.04 3.92
N TRP A 252 -10.16 3.26 4.65
CA TRP A 252 -10.28 2.85 6.05
C TRP A 252 -10.16 1.33 6.24
N TRP A 253 -10.66 0.54 5.30
CA TRP A 253 -10.53 -0.91 5.30
C TRP A 253 -9.10 -1.37 4.96
N ALA A 254 -8.44 -0.71 4.00
CA ALA A 254 -7.07 -1.01 3.60
C ALA A 254 -6.02 -0.54 4.63
N THR A 255 -6.29 0.53 5.37
CA THR A 255 -5.40 1.06 6.43
C THR A 255 -5.77 0.55 7.81
N ARG A 256 -6.75 -0.34 7.93
CA ARG A 256 -7.04 -0.99 9.22
C ARG A 256 -5.83 -1.87 9.55
N PRO A 257 -5.23 -1.74 10.74
CA PRO A 257 -4.20 -2.68 11.15
C PRO A 257 -4.79 -4.09 11.03
N PRO A 258 -4.03 -5.06 10.49
CA PRO A 258 -4.49 -6.44 10.40
C PRO A 258 -4.96 -6.87 11.78
N SER A 259 -6.06 -7.63 11.85
CA SER A 259 -6.52 -8.11 13.15
C SER A 259 -5.46 -9.04 13.75
N ALA A 260 -5.42 -9.10 15.08
CA ALA A 260 -4.56 -10.06 15.75
C ALA A 260 -4.87 -11.51 15.31
N ASP A 261 -6.11 -11.78 14.90
CA ASP A 261 -6.52 -13.09 14.37
C ASP A 261 -5.65 -13.51 13.18
N THR A 262 -5.37 -12.61 12.24
CA THR A 262 -4.60 -12.94 11.03
C THR A 262 -3.18 -13.38 11.38
N ILE A 263 -2.53 -12.73 12.36
CA ILE A 263 -1.16 -13.11 12.76
C ILE A 263 -1.15 -14.40 13.58
N VAL A 264 -2.18 -14.61 14.42
CA VAL A 264 -2.33 -15.80 15.26
C VAL A 264 -2.61 -17.04 14.40
N GLU A 265 -3.49 -16.91 13.40
CA GLU A 265 -3.78 -17.96 12.42
C GLU A 265 -2.53 -18.27 11.59
N ALA A 266 -1.86 -17.24 11.06
CA ALA A 266 -0.61 -17.39 10.30
C ALA A 266 0.54 -18.04 11.08
N PHE A 267 0.62 -17.81 12.39
CA PHE A 267 1.56 -18.50 13.29
C PHE A 267 1.17 -19.96 13.49
N THR A 268 -0.12 -20.23 13.76
CA THR A 268 -0.66 -21.56 14.03
C THR A 268 -0.49 -22.48 12.83
N GLU A 269 -0.84 -22.00 11.64
CA GLU A 269 -0.66 -22.70 10.37
C GLU A 269 0.82 -23.05 10.15
N ARG A 270 1.71 -22.07 10.24
CA ARG A 270 3.16 -22.32 10.03
C ARG A 270 3.77 -23.24 11.07
N TRP A 271 3.30 -23.16 12.32
CA TRP A 271 3.74 -24.09 13.36
C TRP A 271 3.43 -25.52 12.95
N ASN A 272 2.17 -25.77 12.58
CA ASN A 272 1.62 -27.09 12.24
C ASN A 272 2.12 -27.64 10.90
N ASP A 273 2.40 -26.79 9.92
CA ASP A 273 2.95 -27.18 8.62
C ASP A 273 4.38 -27.73 8.70
N GLY A 274 5.04 -27.67 9.86
CA GLY A 274 6.40 -28.15 10.03
C GLY A 274 7.46 -27.36 9.25
N LYS A 275 7.12 -26.14 8.78
CA LYS A 275 8.07 -25.27 8.06
C LYS A 275 9.31 -24.99 8.90
N PRO A 276 10.51 -24.80 8.30
CA PRO A 276 11.75 -24.56 9.02
C PRO A 276 11.60 -23.45 10.07
N VAL A 277 12.27 -23.59 11.23
CA VAL A 277 12.22 -22.59 12.32
C VAL A 277 12.64 -21.19 11.84
N GLY A 278 13.49 -21.11 10.81
CA GLY A 278 13.88 -19.84 10.17
C GLY A 278 12.71 -19.07 9.55
N GLU A 279 11.62 -19.73 9.17
CA GLU A 279 10.41 -19.08 8.65
C GLU A 279 9.50 -18.57 9.76
N LEU A 280 9.44 -19.27 10.90
CA LEU A 280 8.83 -18.72 12.12
C LEU A 280 9.63 -17.49 12.61
N ALA A 281 10.96 -17.54 12.46
CA ALA A 281 11.84 -16.44 12.80
C ALA A 281 11.58 -15.16 11.97
N ALA A 282 10.96 -15.27 10.79
CA ALA A 282 10.63 -14.12 9.94
C ALA A 282 9.56 -13.20 10.55
N TYR A 283 8.75 -13.72 11.50
CA TYR A 283 7.75 -12.94 12.24
C TYR A 283 8.31 -12.18 13.43
N PHE A 284 9.56 -12.44 13.80
CA PHE A 284 10.26 -11.69 14.83
C PHE A 284 10.83 -10.42 14.22
N VAL A 285 10.51 -9.28 14.82
CA VAL A 285 11.31 -8.09 14.61
C VAL A 285 12.64 -8.30 15.30
N ARG A 286 13.75 -8.30 14.55
CA ARG A 286 15.10 -8.17 15.11
C ARG A 286 15.24 -6.76 15.68
N GLY A 287 14.87 -6.59 16.94
CA GLY A 287 15.01 -5.34 17.68
C GLY A 287 15.81 -5.54 18.97
N PRO A 288 16.34 -4.47 19.58
CA PRO A 288 16.98 -4.55 20.89
C PRO A 288 16.02 -5.02 22.00
N GLU A 289 14.70 -4.92 21.77
CA GLU A 289 13.66 -5.36 22.71
C GLU A 289 13.23 -6.82 22.51
N SER A 290 13.49 -7.42 21.34
CA SER A 290 13.35 -8.87 21.16
C SER A 290 14.52 -9.53 21.89
N GLY A 291 14.26 -9.99 23.12
CA GLY A 291 15.15 -10.93 23.82
C GLY A 291 15.56 -12.07 22.88
N PRO A 292 16.76 -12.65 23.07
CA PRO A 292 17.55 -13.27 22.02
C PRO A 292 16.75 -14.30 21.21
N GLY A 293 16.29 -13.92 20.01
CA GLY A 293 15.80 -14.86 19.00
C GLY A 293 16.82 -15.96 18.67
N LEU A 294 18.09 -15.73 19.03
CA LEU A 294 19.17 -16.72 19.05
C LEU A 294 18.89 -17.95 19.94
N GLY A 295 18.09 -17.79 21.01
CA GLY A 295 17.75 -18.90 21.91
C GLY A 295 16.65 -19.82 21.38
N MET A 296 15.82 -19.35 20.45
CA MET A 296 14.69 -20.13 19.94
C MET A 296 15.15 -21.25 19.03
N THR A 297 16.04 -20.97 18.07
CA THR A 297 16.59 -22.01 17.19
C THR A 297 17.23 -23.12 18.03
N GLU A 298 18.10 -22.76 18.99
CA GLU A 298 18.70 -23.72 19.90
C GLU A 298 17.64 -24.52 20.68
N ALA A 299 16.63 -23.86 21.26
CA ALA A 299 15.58 -24.52 22.01
C ALA A 299 14.76 -25.52 21.17
N PHE A 300 14.53 -25.23 19.89
CA PHE A 300 13.88 -26.15 18.96
C PHE A 300 14.82 -27.29 18.55
N THR A 301 16.08 -27.00 18.21
CA THR A 301 17.08 -28.03 17.88
C THR A 301 17.26 -29.03 19.01
N ARG A 302 17.32 -28.56 20.25
CA ARG A 302 17.44 -29.40 21.45
C ARG A 302 16.26 -30.36 21.63
N ARG A 303 15.06 -29.94 21.24
CA ARG A 303 13.84 -30.78 21.24
C ARG A 303 13.72 -31.67 19.99
N GLY A 304 14.58 -31.49 18.99
CA GLY A 304 14.43 -32.14 17.69
C GLY A 304 13.28 -31.59 16.84
N TRP A 305 12.82 -30.38 17.16
CA TRP A 305 11.63 -29.74 16.56
C TRP A 305 11.95 -28.92 15.29
N GLU A 306 13.09 -29.18 14.66
CA GLU A 306 13.55 -28.43 13.48
C GLU A 306 12.77 -28.80 12.21
N SER A 307 12.45 -30.09 12.07
CA SER A 307 11.83 -30.68 10.88
C SER A 307 10.43 -31.25 11.13
N SER A 308 10.09 -31.55 12.38
CA SER A 308 8.77 -32.06 12.78
C SER A 308 8.44 -31.55 14.17
N ARG A 309 7.28 -30.90 14.32
CA ARG A 309 6.81 -30.34 15.59
C ARG A 309 5.49 -30.99 15.98
N PRO A 310 5.19 -31.10 17.28
CA PRO A 310 3.84 -31.44 17.71
C PRO A 310 2.89 -30.33 17.24
N ASN A 311 1.71 -30.70 16.74
CA ASN A 311 0.69 -29.72 16.36
C ASN A 311 0.28 -28.88 17.57
N VAL A 312 -0.09 -27.63 17.34
CA VAL A 312 -0.65 -26.74 18.35
C VAL A 312 -2.12 -26.48 18.08
N SER A 313 -2.91 -26.46 19.16
CA SER A 313 -4.30 -26.01 19.16
C SER A 313 -4.47 -24.92 20.21
N GLU A 314 -5.16 -23.84 19.85
CA GLU A 314 -5.45 -22.74 20.77
C GLU A 314 -6.31 -23.22 21.95
N VAL A 315 -5.92 -22.84 23.16
CA VAL A 315 -6.63 -23.18 24.41
C VAL A 315 -7.20 -21.93 25.04
N ASP A 316 -6.40 -20.86 25.06
CA ASP A 316 -6.72 -19.63 25.74
C ASP A 316 -6.05 -18.46 25.05
N ARG A 317 -6.68 -17.28 25.13
CA ARG A 317 -6.24 -16.07 24.47
C ARG A 317 -6.54 -14.87 25.36
N GLU A 318 -5.46 -14.20 25.75
CA GLU A 318 -5.52 -12.92 26.45
C GLU A 318 -5.20 -11.80 25.47
N GLU A 319 -6.18 -10.95 25.18
CA GLU A 319 -6.06 -9.86 24.20
C GLU A 319 -6.20 -8.49 24.88
N SER A 320 -5.28 -7.60 24.53
CA SER A 320 -5.31 -6.17 24.86
C SER A 320 -5.23 -5.35 23.58
N ASP A 321 -5.41 -4.03 23.68
CA ASP A 321 -5.35 -3.11 22.54
C ASP A 321 -4.04 -3.18 21.73
N HIS A 322 -2.95 -3.64 22.35
CA HIS A 322 -1.61 -3.63 21.75
C HIS A 322 -0.85 -4.95 21.89
N SER A 323 -1.43 -5.96 22.52
CA SER A 323 -0.77 -7.25 22.74
C SER A 323 -1.76 -8.40 22.72
N VAL A 324 -1.34 -9.54 22.19
CA VAL A 324 -2.09 -10.80 22.29
C VAL A 324 -1.16 -11.88 22.82
N LEU A 325 -1.57 -12.54 23.89
CA LEU A 325 -0.92 -13.72 24.40
C LEU A 325 -1.80 -14.92 24.09
N VAL A 326 -1.30 -15.84 23.27
CA VAL A 326 -2.02 -17.07 22.92
C VAL A 326 -1.36 -18.24 23.61
N THR A 327 -2.16 -19.02 24.34
CA THR A 327 -1.74 -20.28 24.95
C THR A 327 -2.23 -21.44 24.11
N TYR A 328 -1.29 -22.25 23.65
CA TYR A 328 -1.52 -23.43 22.83
C TYR A 328 -1.28 -24.72 23.62
N ARG A 329 -2.05 -25.76 23.31
CA ARG A 329 -1.81 -27.15 23.71
C ARG A 329 -1.03 -27.87 22.61
N LEU A 330 -0.01 -28.64 23.02
CA LEU A 330 0.77 -29.49 22.11
C LEU A 330 0.13 -30.87 21.92
N GLY A 331 -0.06 -31.27 20.67
CA GLY A 331 -0.56 -32.58 20.25
C GLY A 331 -2.01 -32.86 20.67
N ASP A 332 -2.45 -34.10 20.37
CA ASP A 332 -3.76 -34.63 20.78
C ASP A 332 -3.73 -35.30 22.17
N GLY A 333 -2.68 -35.01 22.96
CA GLY A 333 -2.43 -35.64 24.25
C GLY A 333 -3.60 -35.44 25.23
N GLY A 334 -4.09 -36.55 25.80
CA GLY A 334 -5.20 -36.54 26.75
C GLY A 334 -4.94 -35.66 27.98
N ALA A 335 -6.02 -35.20 28.61
CA ALA A 335 -6.10 -34.16 29.64
C ALA A 335 -5.24 -34.31 30.93
N ALA A 336 -4.47 -35.38 31.09
CA ALA A 336 -3.82 -35.71 32.36
C ALA A 336 -2.60 -34.83 32.71
N ASP A 337 -1.95 -34.17 31.72
CA ASP A 337 -0.79 -33.29 31.93
C ASP A 337 -0.90 -31.96 31.15
N ALA A 338 -2.13 -31.44 31.05
CA ALA A 338 -2.50 -30.33 30.19
C ALA A 338 -1.77 -29.00 30.49
N ASP A 339 -1.15 -28.85 31.66
CA ASP A 339 -0.42 -27.63 32.04
C ASP A 339 1.07 -27.71 31.71
N ALA A 340 1.67 -28.90 31.69
CA ALA A 340 3.09 -29.10 31.40
C ALA A 340 3.43 -29.00 29.90
N GLN A 341 2.44 -29.21 29.03
CA GLN A 341 2.60 -29.25 27.57
C GLN A 341 1.97 -28.05 26.87
N ARG A 342 2.21 -26.84 27.39
CA ARG A 342 1.71 -25.59 26.81
C ARG A 342 2.83 -24.79 26.13
N VAL A 343 2.51 -24.25 24.96
CA VAL A 343 3.32 -23.22 24.29
C VAL A 343 2.59 -21.89 24.45
N ARG A 344 3.30 -20.84 24.84
CA ARG A 344 2.73 -19.48 24.82
C ARG A 344 3.42 -18.66 23.75
N ALA A 345 2.63 -18.03 22.87
CA ALA A 345 3.14 -17.09 21.89
C ALA A 345 2.63 -15.69 22.21
N SER A 346 3.55 -14.73 22.28
CA SER A 346 3.25 -13.34 22.61
C SER A 346 3.38 -12.48 21.36
N PHE A 347 2.32 -11.79 20.99
CA PHE A 347 2.26 -10.89 19.85
C PHE A 347 2.07 -9.45 20.34
N ALA A 348 2.65 -8.49 19.62
CA ALA A 348 2.45 -7.07 19.89
C ALA A 348 2.17 -6.30 18.61
N ALA A 349 1.37 -5.24 18.72
CA ALA A 349 1.16 -4.29 17.64
C ALA A 349 2.36 -3.33 17.57
N LEU A 350 3.04 -3.29 16.41
CA LEU A 350 4.13 -2.37 16.13
C LEU A 350 3.78 -1.54 14.88
N GLY A 351 3.16 -0.38 15.10
CA GLY A 351 2.68 0.48 14.03
C GLY A 351 1.43 -0.09 13.37
N ASP A 352 1.53 -0.42 12.08
CA ASP A 352 0.47 -0.94 11.22
C ASP A 352 0.48 -2.46 11.10
N ARG A 353 1.30 -3.17 11.90
CA ARG A 353 1.45 -4.63 11.84
C ARG A 353 1.56 -5.28 13.21
N TRP A 354 1.14 -6.54 13.29
CA TRP A 354 1.42 -7.39 14.44
C TRP A 354 2.70 -8.18 14.25
N ILE A 355 3.45 -8.36 15.32
CA ILE A 355 4.74 -9.06 15.33
C ILE A 355 4.77 -10.08 16.45
N LEU A 356 5.51 -11.18 16.24
CA LEU A 356 5.77 -12.17 17.28
C LEU A 356 6.93 -11.67 18.15
N THR A 357 6.66 -11.44 19.44
CA THR A 357 7.62 -10.89 20.41
C THR A 357 8.31 -11.96 21.24
N GLY A 358 7.66 -13.12 21.44
CA GLY A 358 8.22 -14.22 22.22
C GLY A 358 7.44 -15.51 22.02
N VAL A 359 8.14 -16.63 22.23
CA VAL A 359 7.52 -17.96 22.33
C VAL A 359 8.13 -18.65 23.54
N ASP A 360 7.30 -18.93 24.54
CA ASP A 360 7.65 -19.74 25.69
C ASP A 360 7.31 -21.20 25.38
N LEU A 361 8.34 -22.04 25.41
CA LEU A 361 8.22 -23.48 25.19
C LEU A 361 8.04 -24.21 26.54
N PRO A 362 7.37 -25.38 26.56
CA PRO A 362 7.29 -26.19 27.76
C PRO A 362 8.68 -26.63 28.22
N GLU A 363 8.82 -27.01 29.49
CA GLU A 363 10.10 -27.51 30.00
C GLU A 363 10.62 -28.68 29.15
N LEU A 364 11.94 -28.75 28.97
CA LEU A 364 12.55 -29.81 28.20
C LEU A 364 12.42 -31.13 28.97
N GLU A 365 11.75 -32.12 28.41
CA GLU A 365 11.72 -33.47 28.99
C GLU A 365 13.11 -34.11 28.87
N VAL A 366 13.80 -34.24 30.00
CA VAL A 366 15.18 -34.75 30.07
C VAL A 366 15.15 -36.22 30.46
N GLY A 367 15.77 -37.07 29.65
CA GLY A 367 15.92 -38.50 29.99
C GLY A 367 16.96 -38.76 31.08
N PRO A 368 17.05 -40.01 31.57
CA PRO A 368 17.99 -40.39 32.62
C PRO A 368 19.44 -40.10 32.19
N LEU A 369 20.22 -39.54 33.12
CA LEU A 369 21.61 -39.13 32.88
C LEU A 369 22.61 -40.30 33.03
N ASP A 370 22.32 -41.27 33.89
CA ASP A 370 23.23 -42.39 34.20
C ASP A 370 23.65 -43.24 32.98
N PRO A 371 22.78 -43.52 31.99
CA PRO A 371 23.21 -44.18 30.76
C PRO A 371 24.30 -43.40 30.02
N ALA A 372 24.13 -42.08 29.89
CA ALA A 372 25.08 -41.24 29.16
C ALA A 372 26.45 -41.12 29.86
N VAL A 373 26.44 -41.09 31.20
CA VAL A 373 27.67 -41.12 32.00
C VAL A 373 28.42 -42.45 31.77
N ARG A 374 27.71 -43.58 31.80
CA ARG A 374 28.29 -44.90 31.52
C ARG A 374 28.78 -45.04 30.08
N ASP A 375 28.05 -44.51 29.11
CA ASP A 375 28.45 -44.51 27.71
C ASP A 375 29.73 -43.69 27.51
N PHE A 376 29.86 -42.56 28.22
CA PHE A 376 31.08 -41.76 28.20
C PHE A 376 32.25 -42.52 28.82
N GLU A 377 32.04 -43.20 29.94
CA GLU A 377 33.07 -44.02 30.58
C GLU A 377 33.52 -45.18 29.68
N ALA A 378 32.59 -45.83 28.99
CA ALA A 378 32.89 -46.85 28.00
C ALA A 378 33.69 -46.28 26.82
N ALA A 379 33.29 -45.12 26.29
CA ALA A 379 34.00 -44.42 25.22
C ALA A 379 35.41 -43.99 25.65
N TRP A 380 35.56 -43.51 26.89
CA TRP A 380 36.85 -43.13 27.46
C TRP A 380 37.77 -44.34 27.63
N ASN A 381 37.26 -45.48 28.09
CA ASN A 381 38.07 -46.68 28.27
C ASN A 381 38.33 -47.47 26.97
N GLY A 382 37.62 -47.14 25.88
CA GLY A 382 37.84 -47.73 24.56
C GLY A 382 39.15 -47.30 23.88
N ASN A 383 39.44 -47.92 22.73
CA ASN A 383 40.60 -47.55 21.91
C ASN A 383 40.26 -46.39 20.96
N GLY A 384 41.17 -45.42 20.84
CA GLY A 384 40.99 -44.28 19.93
C GLY A 384 39.93 -43.27 20.40
N PRO A 385 39.91 -42.03 19.88
CA PRO A 385 39.01 -40.97 20.36
C PRO A 385 37.61 -40.98 19.71
N ASP A 386 37.39 -41.84 18.71
CA ASP A 386 36.22 -41.75 17.83
C ASP A 386 34.90 -42.01 18.56
N ALA A 387 34.88 -42.90 19.56
CA ALA A 387 33.70 -43.11 20.40
C ALA A 387 33.32 -41.84 21.20
N ILE A 388 34.32 -41.09 21.69
CA ILE A 388 34.08 -39.82 22.38
C ILE A 388 33.53 -38.78 21.38
N PHE A 389 34.09 -38.75 20.16
CA PHE A 389 33.61 -37.84 19.11
C PHE A 389 32.19 -38.15 18.65
N ALA A 390 31.77 -39.42 18.65
CA ALA A 390 30.39 -39.80 18.34
C ALA A 390 29.40 -39.27 19.37
N MET A 391 29.84 -39.06 20.62
CA MET A 391 29.03 -38.47 21.69
C MET A 391 29.00 -36.94 21.69
N MET A 392 29.91 -36.28 20.97
CA MET A 392 29.96 -34.82 20.91
C MET A 392 28.80 -34.24 20.10
N GLU A 393 28.28 -33.09 20.53
CA GLU A 393 27.39 -32.28 19.71
C GLU A 393 28.13 -31.88 18.42
N ALA A 394 27.43 -31.81 17.29
CA ALA A 394 28.05 -31.66 15.97
C ALA A 394 28.91 -30.39 15.86
N GLY A 395 28.39 -29.25 16.29
CA GLY A 395 29.14 -27.98 16.31
C GLY A 395 30.36 -28.03 17.24
N PHE A 396 30.20 -28.61 18.43
CA PHE A 396 31.33 -28.80 19.36
C PHE A 396 32.40 -29.74 18.80
N ARG A 397 31.98 -30.86 18.21
CA ARG A 397 32.85 -31.84 17.55
C ARG A 397 33.66 -31.16 16.46
N ASP A 398 33.01 -30.50 15.52
CA ASP A 398 33.66 -29.90 14.36
C ASP A 398 34.67 -28.81 14.80
N ALA A 399 34.35 -28.07 15.86
CA ALA A 399 35.24 -27.05 16.41
C ALA A 399 36.42 -27.60 17.24
N LYS A 400 36.27 -28.74 17.92
CA LYS A 400 37.22 -29.20 18.95
C LYS A 400 37.90 -30.53 18.66
N GLN A 401 37.40 -31.33 17.72
CA GLN A 401 37.90 -32.67 17.42
C GLN A 401 39.40 -32.68 17.14
N GLU A 402 39.89 -31.78 16.29
CA GLU A 402 41.31 -31.72 15.93
C GLU A 402 42.20 -31.27 17.10
N THR A 403 41.73 -30.29 17.88
CA THR A 403 42.44 -29.86 19.09
C THR A 403 42.53 -31.00 20.09
N PHE A 404 41.43 -31.74 20.28
CA PHE A 404 41.37 -32.88 21.18
C PHE A 404 42.28 -34.02 20.72
N ARG A 405 42.29 -34.36 19.42
CA ARG A 405 43.24 -35.34 18.85
C ARG A 405 44.68 -34.95 19.14
N ARG A 406 45.05 -33.69 18.90
CA ARG A 406 46.42 -33.19 19.15
C ARG A 406 46.80 -33.28 20.62
N VAL A 407 45.90 -32.92 21.52
CA VAL A 407 46.15 -33.03 22.98
C VAL A 407 46.29 -34.50 23.39
N MET A 408 45.43 -35.39 22.89
CA MET A 408 45.51 -36.83 23.15
C MET A 408 46.81 -37.45 22.62
N GLN A 409 47.27 -37.07 21.43
CA GLN A 409 48.55 -37.50 20.87
C GLN A 409 49.74 -36.99 21.69
N LYS A 410 49.74 -35.69 22.06
CA LYS A 410 50.79 -35.09 22.88
C LYS A 410 50.94 -35.79 24.24
N ARG A 411 49.84 -36.33 24.77
CA ARG A 411 49.81 -37.06 26.05
C ARG A 411 49.97 -38.57 25.90
N GLU A 412 50.17 -39.08 24.69
CA GLU A 412 50.24 -40.53 24.40
C GLU A 412 48.96 -41.30 24.79
N TRP A 413 47.84 -40.59 24.87
CA TRP A 413 46.52 -41.10 25.27
C TRP A 413 45.67 -41.57 24.08
N PHE A 414 46.23 -41.56 22.86
CA PHE A 414 45.47 -41.90 21.66
C PHE A 414 45.12 -43.40 21.62
N GLU A 415 46.08 -44.27 21.92
CA GLU A 415 45.90 -45.72 21.91
C GLU A 415 45.34 -46.24 23.24
N LYS A 416 45.81 -45.69 24.37
CA LYS A 416 45.41 -46.14 25.71
C LYS A 416 45.30 -44.95 26.66
N ARG A 417 44.09 -44.64 27.11
CA ARG A 417 43.81 -43.57 28.08
C ARG A 417 44.00 -44.07 29.52
N PRO A 418 44.32 -43.20 30.49
CA PRO A 418 44.33 -43.57 31.89
C PRO A 418 42.91 -43.90 32.35
N ARG A 419 42.80 -44.84 33.31
CA ARG A 419 41.50 -45.19 33.90
C ARG A 419 40.95 -44.00 34.69
N ILE A 420 39.66 -43.76 34.52
CA ILE A 420 38.88 -42.80 35.32
C ILE A 420 38.19 -43.54 36.47
N ALA A 421 38.02 -42.86 37.61
CA ALA A 421 37.33 -43.38 38.79
C ALA A 421 35.80 -43.28 38.66
N ASP A 422 35.06 -43.31 39.77
CA ASP A 422 33.61 -43.07 39.77
C ASP A 422 33.29 -41.61 39.48
N ALA A 423 32.23 -41.37 38.69
CA ALA A 423 31.78 -40.03 38.33
C ALA A 423 31.09 -39.32 39.51
N THR A 424 31.46 -38.06 39.75
CA THR A 424 30.60 -37.12 40.48
C THR A 424 29.71 -36.39 39.49
N VAL A 425 28.40 -36.58 39.59
CA VAL A 425 27.42 -36.06 38.64
C VAL A 425 26.56 -34.97 39.27
N SER A 426 26.40 -33.86 38.57
CA SER A 426 25.53 -32.75 38.96
C SER A 426 24.60 -32.38 37.81
N LEU A 427 23.29 -32.54 38.03
CA LEU A 427 22.26 -32.10 37.10
C LEU A 427 22.00 -30.60 37.30
N GLN A 428 22.07 -29.84 36.22
CA GLN A 428 21.74 -28.42 36.17
C GLN A 428 20.36 -28.23 35.52
N ARG A 429 19.78 -27.05 35.67
CA ARG A 429 18.50 -26.71 35.02
C ARG A 429 18.63 -26.78 33.49
N ASN A 430 17.50 -27.00 32.81
CA ASN A 430 17.35 -26.97 31.35
C ASN A 430 18.13 -28.08 30.63
N GLY A 431 18.16 -29.30 31.19
CA GLY A 431 18.82 -30.45 30.56
C GLY A 431 20.31 -30.25 30.35
N ARG A 432 20.97 -29.61 31.30
CA ARG A 432 22.43 -29.49 31.36
C ARG A 432 22.94 -30.33 32.51
N ALA A 433 24.09 -30.94 32.36
CA ALA A 433 24.73 -31.69 33.42
C ALA A 433 26.25 -31.53 33.38
N ARG A 434 26.89 -31.72 34.52
CA ARG A 434 28.34 -31.84 34.62
C ARG A 434 28.65 -33.16 35.29
N ALA A 435 29.46 -33.97 34.61
CA ALA A 435 30.08 -35.16 35.17
C ALA A 435 31.57 -34.88 35.34
N ALA A 436 32.12 -35.25 36.49
CA ALA A 436 33.52 -35.06 36.85
C ALA A 436 34.12 -36.38 37.32
N TRP A 437 35.32 -36.68 36.83
CA TRP A 437 36.08 -37.86 37.21
C TRP A 437 37.46 -37.45 37.71
N GLU A 438 37.98 -38.20 38.68
CA GLU A 438 39.40 -38.10 39.03
C GLU A 438 40.26 -38.76 37.94
N LEU A 439 41.26 -38.03 37.46
CA LEU A 439 42.18 -38.47 36.42
C LEU A 439 43.60 -38.00 36.77
N GLU A 440 44.45 -38.94 37.19
CA GLU A 440 45.87 -38.71 37.50
C GLU A 440 46.13 -37.59 38.54
N GLY A 441 45.25 -37.46 39.54
CA GLY A 441 45.35 -36.46 40.61
C GLY A 441 44.78 -35.08 40.27
N ASP A 442 44.06 -34.95 39.16
CA ASP A 442 43.32 -33.75 38.76
C ASP A 442 41.92 -34.14 38.22
N GLU A 443 41.09 -33.18 37.86
CA GLU A 443 39.70 -33.40 37.43
C GLU A 443 39.58 -33.46 35.88
N LEU A 444 39.03 -34.57 35.37
CA LEU A 444 38.41 -34.62 34.05
C LEU A 444 36.97 -34.14 34.17
N SER A 445 36.63 -33.02 33.54
CA SER A 445 35.26 -32.48 33.57
C SER A 445 34.59 -32.55 32.21
N VAL A 446 33.39 -33.14 32.17
CA VAL A 446 32.56 -33.22 30.97
C VAL A 446 31.24 -32.49 31.23
N LYS A 447 30.92 -31.58 30.32
CA LYS A 447 29.62 -30.92 30.25
C LYS A 447 28.76 -31.66 29.24
N LEU A 448 27.61 -32.12 29.72
CA LEU A 448 26.61 -32.84 28.97
C LEU A 448 25.39 -31.94 28.79
N GLU A 449 24.79 -31.97 27.62
CA GLU A 449 23.52 -31.32 27.34
C GLU A 449 22.56 -32.29 26.68
N TRP A 450 21.27 -32.17 26.98
CA TRP A 450 20.22 -32.95 26.35
C TRP A 450 19.85 -32.35 24.99
N TRP A 451 19.98 -33.16 23.93
CA TRP A 451 19.73 -32.84 22.53
C TRP A 451 19.05 -34.02 21.83
N LYS A 452 17.90 -33.79 21.17
CA LYS A 452 17.22 -34.78 20.31
C LYS A 452 17.04 -36.15 20.99
N SER A 453 16.61 -36.12 22.25
CA SER A 453 16.39 -37.30 23.11
C SER A 453 17.66 -38.06 23.52
N GLU A 454 18.84 -37.44 23.41
CA GLU A 454 20.12 -38.02 23.83
C GLU A 454 20.97 -36.98 24.59
N TRP A 455 21.83 -37.44 25.49
CA TRP A 455 22.85 -36.58 26.09
C TRP A 455 24.06 -36.47 25.16
N LYS A 456 24.50 -35.24 24.89
CA LYS A 456 25.67 -34.93 24.06
C LYS A 456 26.74 -34.20 24.85
N VAL A 457 28.00 -34.49 24.53
CA VAL A 457 29.15 -33.77 25.08
C VAL A 457 29.31 -32.44 24.38
N VAL A 458 29.16 -31.34 25.14
CA VAL A 458 29.32 -29.96 24.65
C VAL A 458 30.53 -29.25 25.24
N GLY A 459 31.21 -29.90 26.17
CA GLY A 459 32.39 -29.38 26.81
C GLY A 459 33.18 -30.50 27.44
N LEU A 460 34.48 -30.50 27.22
CA LEU A 460 35.38 -31.45 27.81
C LEU A 460 36.65 -30.72 28.23
N ARG A 461 36.95 -30.77 29.53
CA ARG A 461 38.13 -30.16 30.13
C ARG A 461 39.03 -31.27 30.65
N LEU A 462 40.20 -31.38 30.06
CA LEU A 462 41.25 -32.27 30.53
C LEU A 462 42.06 -31.58 31.67
N PRO A 463 42.70 -32.37 32.55
CA PRO A 463 43.69 -31.89 33.51
C PRO A 463 44.75 -30.98 32.88
N SER A 464 45.29 -29.99 33.61
CA SER A 464 46.17 -28.96 33.04
C SER A 464 47.62 -29.37 32.75
N ARG A 465 47.99 -30.65 32.93
CA ARG A 465 49.36 -31.18 32.75
C ARG A 465 50.07 -30.69 31.50
#